data_AF-T2MH77-F1
#
_entry.id   AF-T2MH77-F1
#
_cell.length_a   1.000
_cell.length_b   1.000
_cell.length_c   1.000
_cell.angle_alpha   90.00
_cell.angle_beta   90.00
_cell.angle_gamma   90.00
#
_symmetry.space_group_name_H-M   'P 1'
#
loop_
_entity.id
_entity.type
_entity.pdbx_description
1 polymer ?
#
loop_
_entity_poly.entity_id
_entity_poly.type
_entity_poly.pdbx_seq_one_letter_code
_entity_poly.pdbx_strand_id
1 'polypeptide(L)'
;MATNYGKSTFNEDENFEDISDTPELARLKQQKELYEQRMIDSSFRSLRLINESQATALETAAELESQRLQLERTHKNLNKMDADLNQSDRHINSIKSIWGSVENWFKKPANLTKSNIVPAKISTLSQNVKNENAEIKNNLNVIDKKVDLSWSNEVSIKNQKQSTNQIVDENLDQMLSGLKMLKSQALALGTEIDYQNDLIADIHVKAEKVDQRVDQQNLKIQKILR
;
A
#
# COMPACT_ATOMS: atom_id res chain seq x y z
N MET A 1 40.85 80.93 57.81
CA MET A 1 41.65 80.62 56.61
C MET A 1 41.81 79.11 56.52
N ALA A 2 41.44 78.55 55.38
CA ALA A 2 41.12 77.15 55.16
C ALA A 2 42.37 76.30 54.85
N THR A 3 42.43 75.09 55.39
CA THR A 3 43.39 74.07 54.96
C THR A 3 42.76 73.16 53.92
N ASN A 4 43.42 73.17 52.78
CA ASN A 4 43.17 72.59 51.47
C ASN A 4 42.88 71.07 51.49
N TYR A 5 41.73 70.66 50.94
CA TYR A 5 41.46 69.26 50.57
C TYR A 5 42.14 68.97 49.24
N GLY A 6 43.20 68.16 49.26
CA GLY A 6 43.79 67.59 48.05
C GLY A 6 42.82 66.63 47.40
N LYS A 7 42.26 67.03 46.25
CA LYS A 7 41.48 66.18 45.34
C LYS A 7 42.35 65.01 44.86
N SER A 8 41.98 63.79 45.23
CA SER A 8 42.36 62.61 44.47
C SER A 8 41.56 62.63 43.17
N THR A 9 42.19 62.98 42.06
CA THR A 9 41.64 62.77 40.72
C THR A 9 41.65 61.27 40.46
N PHE A 10 40.49 60.65 40.61
CA PHE A 10 40.20 59.32 40.08
C PHE A 10 40.26 59.44 38.56
N ASN A 11 41.34 58.96 37.95
CA ASN A 11 41.44 58.82 36.51
C ASN A 11 40.59 57.60 36.10
N GLU A 12 39.32 57.85 35.76
CA GLU A 12 38.53 56.93 34.92
C GLU A 12 39.04 57.03 33.48
N ASP A 13 40.21 56.47 33.24
CA ASP A 13 40.55 55.97 31.92
C ASP A 13 40.21 54.47 31.89
N GLU A 14 38.95 54.13 32.18
CA GLU A 14 38.38 52.90 31.64
C GLU A 14 38.20 53.13 30.14
N ASN A 15 39.27 52.79 29.42
CA ASN A 15 39.21 52.51 28.00
C ASN A 15 38.20 51.34 27.84
N PHE A 16 36.92 51.67 27.73
CA PHE A 16 35.87 50.75 27.32
C PHE A 16 36.14 50.46 25.85
N GLU A 17 37.12 49.59 25.63
CA GLU A 17 37.42 48.98 24.34
C GLU A 17 36.10 48.33 23.91
N ASP A 18 35.52 48.86 22.83
CA ASP A 18 34.26 48.35 22.31
C ASP A 18 34.48 46.90 21.87
N ILE A 19 34.09 45.96 22.75
CA ILE A 19 34.20 44.50 22.58
C ILE A 19 33.47 44.03 21.30
N SER A 20 32.68 44.91 20.67
CA SER A 20 31.90 44.64 19.46
C SER A 20 32.75 44.28 18.22
N ASP A 21 34.04 44.65 18.19
CA ASP A 21 34.91 44.56 16.99
C ASP A 21 36.18 43.69 17.14
N THR A 22 36.19 42.72 18.07
CA THR A 22 37.28 41.74 18.09
C THR A 22 37.18 40.79 16.87
N PRO A 23 38.29 40.52 16.15
CA PRO A 23 38.28 39.64 14.96
C PRO A 23 37.84 38.20 15.28
N GLU A 24 37.97 37.78 16.54
CA GLU A 24 37.48 36.50 17.06
C GLU A 24 35.95 36.45 17.13
N LEU A 25 35.30 37.51 17.61
CA LEU A 25 33.84 37.61 17.67
C LEU A 25 33.21 37.60 16.27
N ALA A 26 33.84 38.27 15.29
CA ALA A 26 33.40 38.25 13.90
C ALA A 26 33.45 36.83 13.30
N ARG A 27 34.54 36.09 13.55
CA ARG A 27 34.68 34.69 13.14
C ARG A 27 33.65 33.78 13.80
N LEU A 28 33.36 33.98 15.08
CA LEU A 28 32.38 33.19 15.81
C LEU A 28 30.96 33.44 15.27
N LYS A 29 30.60 34.70 14.99
CA LYS A 29 29.32 35.06 14.34
C LYS A 29 29.17 34.40 12.97
N GLN A 30 30.22 34.45 12.14
CA GLN A 30 30.22 33.80 10.83
C GLN A 30 30.06 32.27 10.94
N GLN A 31 30.77 31.63 11.88
CA GLN A 31 30.60 30.20 12.13
C GLN A 31 29.17 29.87 12.54
N LYS A 32 28.59 30.62 13.48
CA LYS A 32 27.20 30.43 13.93
C LYS A 32 26.22 30.51 12.76
N GLU A 33 26.34 31.52 11.91
CA GLU A 33 25.47 31.69 10.75
C GLU A 33 25.60 30.51 9.76
N LEU A 34 26.82 30.05 9.49
CA LEU A 34 27.06 28.88 8.64
C LEU A 34 26.43 27.61 9.23
N TYR A 35 26.52 27.41 10.55
CA TYR A 35 25.88 26.28 11.21
C TYR A 35 24.35 26.35 11.11
N GLU A 36 23.76 27.52 11.36
CA GLU A 36 22.32 27.72 11.27
C GLU A 36 21.78 27.47 9.86
N GLN A 37 22.46 27.98 8.83
CA GLN A 37 22.08 27.73 7.43
C GLN A 37 22.16 26.23 7.08
N ARG A 38 23.24 25.55 7.49
CA ARG A 38 23.38 24.10 7.25
C ARG A 38 22.28 23.29 7.93
N MET A 39 21.88 23.69 9.14
CA MET A 39 20.79 23.03 9.86
C MET A 39 19.48 23.16 9.09
N ILE A 40 19.12 24.37 8.66
CA ILE A 40 17.92 24.64 7.87
C ILE A 40 17.92 23.85 6.55
N ASP A 41 19.02 23.91 5.81
CA ASP A 41 19.15 23.18 4.54
C ASP A 41 19.00 21.67 4.73
N SER A 42 19.61 21.13 5.79
CA SER A 42 19.53 19.71 6.11
C SER A 42 18.12 19.28 6.51
N SER A 43 17.38 20.11 7.25
CA SER A 43 16.00 19.80 7.65
C SER A 43 15.06 19.79 6.44
N PHE A 44 15.21 20.75 5.52
CA PHE A 44 14.41 20.77 4.30
C PHE A 44 14.69 19.59 3.38
N ARG A 45 15.97 19.20 3.24
CA ARG A 45 16.34 17.99 2.48
C ARG A 45 15.70 16.74 3.09
N SER A 46 15.73 16.62 4.41
CA SER A 46 15.15 15.48 5.12
C SER A 46 13.63 15.42 4.97
N LEU A 47 12.93 16.56 5.07
CA LEU A 47 11.50 16.66 4.78
C LEU A 47 11.17 16.23 3.35
N ARG A 48 11.97 16.67 2.37
CA ARG A 48 11.79 16.26 0.97
C ARG A 48 11.88 14.75 0.83
N LEU A 49 12.91 14.13 1.42
CA LEU A 49 13.10 12.68 1.38
C LEU A 49 11.95 11.92 2.05
N ILE A 50 11.41 12.44 3.16
CA ILE A 50 10.25 11.86 3.83
C ILE A 50 9.02 11.91 2.92
N ASN A 51 8.73 13.06 2.31
CA ASN A 51 7.59 13.21 1.41
C ASN A 51 7.73 12.34 0.15
N GLU A 52 8.94 12.26 -0.42
CA GLU A 52 9.26 11.37 -1.54
C GLU A 52 9.03 9.90 -1.16
N SER A 53 9.51 9.50 0.03
CA SER A 53 9.28 8.14 0.55
C SER A 53 7.80 7.84 0.75
N GLN A 54 7.00 8.81 1.21
CA GLN A 54 5.56 8.63 1.38
C GLN A 54 4.85 8.45 0.04
N ALA A 55 5.24 9.22 -0.99
CA ALA A 55 4.70 9.06 -2.33
C ALA A 55 4.98 7.67 -2.89
N THR A 56 6.23 7.19 -2.77
CA THR A 56 6.61 5.82 -3.16
C THR A 56 5.85 4.77 -2.36
N ALA A 57 5.64 4.96 -1.05
CA ALA A 57 4.88 4.04 -0.22
C ALA A 57 3.39 3.96 -0.64
N LEU A 58 2.78 5.08 -1.03
CA LEU A 58 1.41 5.11 -1.55
C LEU A 58 1.29 4.37 -2.89
N GLU A 59 2.24 4.58 -3.80
CA GLU A 59 2.30 3.85 -5.07
C GLU A 59 2.48 2.35 -4.83
N THR A 60 3.37 1.98 -3.92
CA THR A 60 3.60 0.58 -3.52
C THR A 60 2.33 -0.04 -2.94
N ALA A 61 1.58 0.69 -2.10
CA ALA A 61 0.32 0.20 -1.54
C ALA A 61 -0.73 -0.09 -2.62
N ALA A 62 -0.85 0.82 -3.61
CA ALA A 62 -1.77 0.64 -4.73
C ALA A 62 -1.40 -0.57 -5.61
N GLU A 63 -0.09 -0.77 -5.84
CA GLU A 63 0.41 -1.93 -6.57
C GLU A 63 0.15 -3.24 -5.82
N LEU A 64 0.42 -3.28 -4.51
CA LEU A 64 0.09 -4.45 -3.67
C LEU A 64 -1.41 -4.77 -3.70
N GLU A 65 -2.29 -3.77 -3.65
CA GLU A 65 -3.73 -3.99 -3.77
C GLU A 65 -4.10 -4.61 -5.13
N SER A 66 -3.53 -4.11 -6.22
CA SER A 66 -3.71 -4.68 -7.57
C SER A 66 -3.25 -6.14 -7.63
N GLN A 67 -2.08 -6.45 -7.05
CA GLN A 67 -1.53 -7.81 -6.98
C GLN A 67 -2.43 -8.74 -6.15
N ARG A 68 -2.92 -8.28 -5.00
CA ARG A 68 -3.88 -9.03 -4.18
C ARG A 68 -5.11 -9.45 -4.98
N LEU A 69 -5.72 -8.52 -5.73
CA LEU A 69 -6.90 -8.82 -6.54
C LEU A 69 -6.61 -9.87 -7.63
N GLN A 70 -5.40 -9.88 -8.19
CA GLN A 70 -4.97 -10.90 -9.15
C GLN A 70 -4.81 -12.28 -8.49
N LEU A 71 -4.23 -12.32 -7.30
CA LEU A 71 -4.11 -13.55 -6.50
C LEU A 71 -5.50 -14.09 -6.13
N GLU A 72 -6.42 -13.23 -5.65
CA GLU A 72 -7.78 -13.65 -5.31
C GLU A 72 -8.56 -14.20 -6.50
N ARG A 73 -8.41 -13.58 -7.69
CA ARG A 73 -8.98 -14.11 -8.93
C ARG A 73 -8.40 -15.48 -9.27
N THR A 74 -7.09 -15.63 -9.16
CA THR A 74 -6.39 -16.90 -9.39
C THR A 74 -6.91 -17.98 -8.45
N HIS A 75 -6.98 -17.68 -7.15
CA HIS A 75 -7.53 -18.57 -6.13
C HIS A 75 -8.98 -18.97 -6.42
N LYS A 76 -9.84 -18.01 -6.79
CA LYS A 76 -11.24 -18.28 -7.17
C LYS A 76 -11.33 -19.16 -8.41
N ASN A 77 -10.49 -18.92 -9.41
CA ASN A 77 -10.44 -19.72 -10.64
C ASN A 77 -10.02 -21.17 -10.34
N LEU A 78 -9.02 -21.38 -9.48
CA LEU A 78 -8.61 -22.72 -9.04
C LEU A 78 -9.73 -23.46 -8.30
N ASN A 79 -10.47 -22.77 -7.44
CA ASN A 79 -11.65 -23.37 -6.78
C ASN A 79 -12.74 -23.76 -7.78
N LYS A 80 -12.97 -22.92 -8.80
CA LYS A 80 -13.90 -23.25 -9.88
C LYS A 80 -13.42 -24.45 -10.68
N MET A 81 -12.12 -24.52 -11.03
CA MET A 81 -11.54 -25.66 -11.73
C MET A 81 -11.71 -26.95 -10.93
N ASP A 82 -11.43 -26.95 -9.62
CA ASP A 82 -11.65 -28.15 -8.79
C ASP A 82 -13.13 -28.58 -8.77
N ALA A 83 -14.07 -27.63 -8.71
CA ALA A 83 -15.50 -27.92 -8.81
C ALA A 83 -15.90 -28.49 -10.18
N ASP A 84 -15.41 -27.89 -11.27
CA ASP A 84 -15.66 -28.32 -12.64
C ASP A 84 -15.05 -29.72 -12.89
N LEU A 85 -13.88 -30.01 -12.31
CA LEU A 85 -13.27 -31.34 -12.32
C LEU A 85 -14.12 -32.33 -11.52
N ASN A 86 -14.65 -31.97 -10.35
CA ASN A 86 -15.58 -32.85 -9.61
C ASN A 86 -16.82 -33.21 -10.43
N GLN A 87 -17.38 -32.25 -11.17
CA GLN A 87 -18.50 -32.51 -12.07
C GLN A 87 -18.09 -33.38 -13.26
N SER A 88 -16.92 -33.10 -13.85
CA SER A 88 -16.35 -33.87 -14.95
C SER A 88 -16.09 -35.32 -14.57
N ASP A 89 -15.58 -35.59 -13.36
CA ASP A 89 -15.39 -36.96 -12.85
C ASP A 89 -16.73 -37.73 -12.80
N ARG A 90 -17.84 -37.09 -12.42
CA ARG A 90 -19.17 -37.73 -12.43
C ARG A 90 -19.63 -38.07 -13.84
N HIS A 91 -19.43 -37.17 -14.81
CA HIS A 91 -19.78 -37.40 -16.22
C HIS A 91 -18.90 -38.47 -16.87
N ILE A 92 -17.60 -38.46 -16.62
CA ILE A 92 -16.67 -39.50 -17.10
C ILE A 92 -17.07 -40.86 -16.54
N ASN A 93 -17.46 -40.94 -15.26
CA ASN A 93 -17.93 -42.17 -14.64
C ASN A 93 -19.29 -42.62 -15.19
N SER A 94 -20.21 -41.70 -15.53
CA SER A 94 -21.49 -42.05 -16.14
C SER A 94 -21.32 -42.58 -17.57
N ILE A 95 -20.38 -42.04 -18.37
CA ILE A 95 -20.09 -42.54 -19.72
C ILE A 95 -19.56 -43.98 -19.69
N LYS A 96 -18.70 -44.35 -18.72
CA LYS A 96 -18.27 -45.75 -18.53
C LYS A 96 -19.44 -46.70 -18.28
N SER A 97 -20.46 -46.26 -17.54
CA SER A 97 -21.62 -47.08 -17.19
C SER A 97 -22.50 -47.43 -18.40
N ILE A 98 -22.50 -46.60 -19.44
CA ILE A 98 -23.31 -46.85 -20.64
C ILE A 98 -22.69 -47.98 -21.46
N TRP A 99 -21.37 -47.98 -21.66
CA TRP A 99 -20.68 -49.04 -22.43
C TRP A 99 -20.76 -50.43 -21.80
N GLY A 100 -20.73 -50.53 -20.47
CA GLY A 100 -20.90 -51.82 -19.76
C GLY A 100 -22.34 -52.36 -19.80
N SER A 101 -23.34 -51.50 -19.99
CA SER A 101 -24.75 -51.89 -19.99
C SER A 101 -25.21 -52.43 -21.35
N VAL A 102 -24.64 -51.93 -22.46
CA VAL A 102 -25.01 -52.41 -23.81
C VAL A 102 -24.48 -53.82 -24.08
N GLU A 103 -23.28 -54.16 -23.61
CA GLU A 103 -22.71 -55.49 -23.84
C GLU A 103 -23.45 -56.59 -23.08
N ASN A 104 -24.03 -56.26 -21.91
CA ASN A 104 -24.84 -57.21 -21.14
C ASN A 104 -26.28 -57.34 -21.70
N TRP A 105 -26.77 -56.32 -22.41
CA TRP A 105 -28.06 -56.37 -23.10
C TRP A 105 -28.00 -57.20 -24.40
N PHE A 106 -26.84 -57.25 -25.06
CA PHE A 106 -26.63 -58.06 -26.26
C PHE A 106 -26.37 -59.56 -26.01
N LYS A 107 -26.18 -59.97 -24.74
CA LYS A 107 -25.79 -61.34 -24.38
C LYS A 107 -26.89 -62.18 -23.70
N LYS A 108 -28.15 -61.72 -23.59
CA LYS A 108 -29.25 -62.56 -23.05
C LYS A 108 -30.63 -62.21 -23.62
N PRO A 109 -31.44 -63.19 -24.08
CA PRO A 109 -32.90 -63.01 -24.21
C PRO A 109 -33.59 -63.42 -22.90
N ALA A 110 -34.30 -62.50 -22.25
CA ALA A 110 -35.54 -62.78 -21.50
C ALA A 110 -36.05 -61.53 -20.73
N ASN A 111 -37.28 -61.15 -21.07
CA ASN A 111 -38.27 -60.44 -20.25
C ASN A 111 -38.05 -58.96 -19.92
N LEU A 112 -38.61 -58.15 -20.81
CA LEU A 112 -39.05 -56.77 -20.63
C LEU A 112 -39.85 -56.60 -19.33
N THR A 113 -39.36 -55.76 -18.43
CA THR A 113 -40.19 -55.07 -17.43
C THR A 113 -39.96 -53.56 -17.51
N LYS A 114 -41.06 -52.84 -17.34
CA LYS A 114 -41.33 -51.47 -17.78
C LYS A 114 -40.80 -50.42 -16.78
N SER A 115 -40.46 -49.26 -17.33
CA SER A 115 -40.75 -47.89 -16.85
C SER A 115 -40.16 -47.40 -15.52
N ASN A 116 -39.27 -46.39 -15.58
CA ASN A 116 -39.63 -44.99 -15.31
C ASN A 116 -38.40 -44.07 -15.45
N ILE A 117 -38.41 -43.26 -16.50
CA ILE A 117 -37.53 -42.11 -16.68
C ILE A 117 -38.25 -40.90 -16.07
N VAL A 118 -37.65 -40.26 -15.06
CA VAL A 118 -38.09 -38.94 -14.59
C VAL A 118 -37.03 -37.92 -15.02
N PRO A 119 -37.37 -36.91 -15.84
CA PRO A 119 -36.47 -35.80 -16.12
C PRO A 119 -36.65 -34.71 -15.04
N ALA A 120 -35.60 -34.46 -14.24
CA ALA A 120 -35.60 -33.34 -13.31
C ALA A 120 -35.16 -32.05 -14.02
N LYS A 121 -36.14 -31.18 -14.16
CA LYS A 121 -36.17 -29.83 -14.72
C LYS A 121 -35.09 -28.91 -14.16
N ILE A 122 -34.33 -28.29 -15.06
CA ILE A 122 -33.47 -27.13 -14.82
C ILE A 122 -34.37 -25.97 -14.36
N SER A 123 -34.08 -25.42 -13.18
CA SER A 123 -34.69 -24.17 -12.69
C SER A 123 -33.70 -23.03 -12.86
N THR A 124 -34.05 -22.14 -13.78
CA THR A 124 -33.57 -20.77 -13.90
C THR A 124 -33.93 -19.99 -12.64
N LEU A 125 -32.94 -19.36 -12.00
CA LEU A 125 -33.19 -18.36 -10.96
C LEU A 125 -32.14 -17.25 -10.96
N SER A 126 -32.67 -16.02 -11.01
CA SER A 126 -32.09 -14.74 -10.60
C SER A 126 -31.11 -14.01 -11.52
N GLN A 127 -31.70 -13.25 -12.45
CA GLN A 127 -31.35 -11.84 -12.63
C GLN A 127 -31.62 -11.08 -11.32
N ASN A 128 -30.60 -10.45 -10.75
CA ASN A 128 -30.66 -9.13 -10.10
C ASN A 128 -29.27 -8.76 -9.56
N VAL A 129 -28.45 -8.12 -10.40
CA VAL A 129 -27.35 -7.28 -9.94
C VAL A 129 -27.33 -6.06 -10.84
N LYS A 130 -28.13 -5.06 -10.45
CA LYS A 130 -27.94 -3.68 -10.85
C LYS A 130 -27.99 -2.84 -9.59
N ASN A 131 -27.09 -1.87 -9.55
CA ASN A 131 -27.04 -0.71 -8.67
C ASN A 131 -26.21 -0.91 -7.40
N GLU A 132 -24.93 -0.56 -7.51
CA GLU A 132 -24.12 0.08 -6.46
C GLU A 132 -22.75 0.41 -7.07
N ASN A 133 -22.67 1.50 -7.84
CA ASN A 133 -21.40 2.02 -8.37
C ASN A 133 -21.51 3.49 -8.82
N ALA A 134 -22.26 4.31 -8.08
CA ALA A 134 -22.52 5.71 -8.44
C ALA A 134 -22.09 6.76 -7.38
N GLU A 135 -21.49 6.37 -6.25
CA GLU A 135 -21.23 7.34 -5.16
C GLU A 135 -19.76 7.62 -4.81
N ILE A 136 -18.78 6.93 -5.40
CA ILE A 136 -17.36 7.12 -5.00
C ILE A 136 -16.63 8.18 -5.85
N LYS A 137 -17.17 8.58 -7.01
CA LYS A 137 -16.43 9.45 -7.97
C LYS A 137 -16.51 10.96 -7.69
N ASN A 138 -17.28 11.40 -6.70
CA ASN A 138 -17.53 12.83 -6.49
C ASN A 138 -16.65 13.48 -5.39
N ASN A 139 -15.83 12.72 -4.67
CA ASN A 139 -14.97 13.26 -3.60
C ASN A 139 -13.48 13.42 -3.97
N LEU A 140 -13.08 13.04 -5.19
CA LEU A 140 -11.68 13.22 -5.65
C LEU A 140 -11.43 14.59 -6.29
N ASN A 141 -12.46 15.26 -6.82
CA ASN A 141 -12.31 16.54 -7.54
C ASN A 141 -12.32 17.79 -6.64
N VAL A 142 -12.54 17.63 -5.33
CA VAL A 142 -12.58 18.75 -4.36
C VAL A 142 -11.21 18.99 -3.70
N ILE A 143 -10.34 17.98 -3.70
CA ILE A 143 -9.02 18.05 -3.05
C ILE A 143 -8.00 18.74 -3.97
N ASP A 144 -8.04 18.50 -5.28
CA ASP A 144 -7.07 19.06 -6.24
C ASP A 144 -7.15 20.59 -6.39
N LYS A 145 -8.34 21.20 -6.26
CA LYS A 145 -8.48 22.65 -6.40
C LYS A 145 -8.10 23.45 -5.15
N LYS A 146 -8.01 22.81 -3.99
CA LYS A 146 -7.70 23.50 -2.73
C LYS A 146 -6.19 23.63 -2.48
N VAL A 147 -5.40 22.74 -3.06
CA VAL A 147 -3.93 22.73 -2.89
C VAL A 147 -3.25 23.79 -3.77
N ASP A 148 -3.77 24.03 -4.98
CA ASP A 148 -3.17 24.97 -5.95
C ASP A 148 -3.41 26.46 -5.58
N LEU A 149 -4.46 26.75 -4.82
CA LEU A 149 -4.76 28.10 -4.30
C LEU A 149 -4.01 28.46 -3.01
N SER A 150 -3.33 27.48 -2.38
CA SER A 150 -2.57 27.70 -1.14
C SER A 150 -1.10 28.06 -1.38
N TRP A 151 -0.58 27.84 -2.59
CA TRP A 151 0.83 28.09 -2.94
C TRP A 151 1.11 29.50 -3.49
N SER A 152 0.07 30.23 -3.90
CA SER A 152 0.22 31.53 -4.58
C SER A 152 0.07 32.75 -3.67
N ASN A 153 -0.34 32.58 -2.41
CA ASN A 153 -0.61 33.71 -1.49
C ASN A 153 0.36 33.86 -0.30
N GLU A 154 1.40 33.02 -0.18
CA GLU A 154 2.38 33.12 0.91
C GLU A 154 3.70 33.79 0.47
N VAL A 155 3.60 34.76 -0.42
CA VAL A 155 4.67 35.76 -0.67
C VAL A 155 4.18 37.13 -0.19
N SER A 156 3.54 37.16 0.98
CA SER A 156 3.17 38.39 1.69
C SER A 156 3.90 38.44 3.02
N ILE A 157 5.12 38.98 2.94
CA ILE A 157 5.78 39.85 3.94
C ILE A 157 5.30 39.64 5.39
N LYS A 158 5.87 38.63 6.06
CA LYS A 158 6.08 38.68 7.51
C LYS A 158 7.54 38.98 7.77
N ASN A 159 7.83 40.27 7.99
CA ASN A 159 9.04 40.74 8.66
C ASN A 159 8.98 40.38 10.16
N GLN A 160 8.81 39.10 10.46
CA GLN A 160 9.11 38.54 11.76
C GLN A 160 10.30 37.63 11.49
N LYS A 161 11.49 38.07 11.89
CA LYS A 161 12.73 37.30 11.77
C LYS A 161 12.54 36.04 12.64
N GLN A 162 11.88 35.02 12.11
CA GLN A 162 11.79 33.72 12.75
C GLN A 162 13.24 33.34 13.06
N SER A 163 13.49 33.01 14.33
CA SER A 163 14.81 32.52 14.68
C SER A 163 15.06 31.26 13.85
N THR A 164 16.26 31.10 13.34
CA THR A 164 16.69 29.89 12.62
C THR A 164 16.30 28.62 13.38
N ASN A 165 16.35 28.67 14.72
CA ASN A 165 15.85 27.62 15.61
C ASN A 165 14.34 27.32 15.44
N GLN A 166 13.49 28.33 15.29
CA GLN A 166 12.03 28.12 15.10
C GLN A 166 11.73 27.40 13.79
N ILE A 167 12.41 27.78 12.70
CA ILE A 167 12.26 27.12 11.39
C ILE A 167 12.71 25.66 11.49
N VAL A 168 13.86 25.42 12.15
CA VAL A 168 14.37 24.06 12.36
C VAL A 168 13.41 23.24 13.22
N ASP A 169 12.88 23.78 14.32
CA ASP A 169 11.94 23.11 15.20
C ASP A 169 10.63 22.75 14.47
N GLU A 170 10.06 23.69 13.71
CA GLU A 170 8.88 23.44 12.86
C GLU A 170 9.15 22.33 11.83
N ASN A 171 10.33 22.35 11.20
CA ASN A 171 10.72 21.30 10.26
C ASN A 171 10.91 19.95 10.95
N LEU A 172 11.48 19.91 12.16
CA LEU A 172 11.66 18.68 12.94
C LEU A 172 10.32 18.07 13.36
N ASP A 173 9.33 18.90 13.73
CA ASP A 173 7.98 18.45 14.03
C ASP A 173 7.28 17.86 12.79
N GLN A 174 7.43 18.51 11.63
CA GLN A 174 6.95 17.97 10.36
C GLN A 174 7.64 16.65 10.01
N MET A 175 8.95 16.55 10.22
CA MET A 175 9.71 15.32 10.00
C MET A 175 9.21 14.20 10.93
N LEU A 176 8.98 14.50 12.21
CA LEU A 176 8.45 13.54 13.18
C LEU A 176 7.07 13.01 12.75
N SER A 177 6.19 13.90 12.32
CA SER A 177 4.88 13.53 11.78
C SER A 177 5.01 12.64 10.54
N GLY A 178 5.86 13.05 9.60
CA GLY A 178 6.08 12.31 8.37
C GLY A 178 6.70 10.93 8.58
N LEU A 179 7.61 10.79 9.54
CA LEU A 179 8.18 9.51 9.96
C LEU A 179 7.15 8.60 10.63
N LYS A 180 6.23 9.16 11.44
CA LYS A 180 5.11 8.38 12.01
C LYS A 180 4.19 7.83 10.92
N MET A 181 3.87 8.66 9.92
CA MET A 181 3.08 8.23 8.76
C MET A 181 3.80 7.12 7.99
N LEU A 182 5.09 7.31 7.67
CA LEU A 182 5.91 6.30 6.99
C LEU A 182 5.94 4.98 7.76
N LYS A 183 6.08 5.03 9.09
CA LYS A 183 5.99 3.83 9.92
C LYS A 183 4.64 3.15 9.80
N SER A 184 3.54 3.91 9.86
CA SER A 184 2.19 3.36 9.70
C SER A 184 2.00 2.71 8.32
N GLN A 185 2.47 3.37 7.26
CA GLN A 185 2.42 2.83 5.90
C GLN A 185 3.26 1.56 5.79
N ALA A 186 4.49 1.55 6.31
CA ALA A 186 5.36 0.37 6.29
C ALA A 186 4.74 -0.83 7.01
N LEU A 187 4.07 -0.61 8.16
CA LEU A 187 3.35 -1.68 8.85
C LEU A 187 2.18 -2.21 8.02
N ALA A 188 1.38 -1.34 7.40
CA ALA A 188 0.27 -1.75 6.55
C ALA A 188 0.75 -2.52 5.31
N LEU A 189 1.80 -2.04 4.65
CA LEU A 189 2.46 -2.74 3.53
C LEU A 189 2.97 -4.11 3.98
N GLY A 190 3.59 -4.20 5.15
CA GLY A 190 4.04 -5.48 5.73
C GLY A 190 2.89 -6.46 5.93
N THR A 191 1.78 -6.01 6.55
CA THR A 191 0.60 -6.88 6.75
C THR A 191 -0.05 -7.34 5.45
N GLU A 192 -0.03 -6.50 4.41
CA GLU A 192 -0.56 -6.85 3.09
C GLU A 192 0.35 -7.88 2.38
N ILE A 193 1.67 -7.75 2.50
CA ILE A 193 2.63 -8.74 2.00
C ILE A 193 2.44 -10.09 2.72
N ASP A 194 2.29 -10.09 4.05
CA ASP A 194 2.04 -11.32 4.82
C ASP A 194 0.75 -12.00 4.37
N TYR A 195 -0.34 -11.24 4.20
CA TYR A 195 -1.60 -11.76 3.66
C TYR A 195 -1.44 -12.37 2.25
N GLN A 196 -0.72 -11.68 1.36
CA GLN A 196 -0.47 -12.18 0.02
C GLN A 196 0.41 -13.45 0.03
N ASN A 197 1.38 -13.55 0.93
CA ASN A 197 2.21 -14.76 1.08
C ASN A 197 1.36 -15.98 1.46
N ASP A 198 0.45 -15.82 2.43
CA ASP A 198 -0.48 -16.88 2.81
C ASP A 198 -1.40 -17.28 1.65
N LEU A 199 -1.93 -16.30 0.91
CA LEU A 199 -2.76 -16.55 -0.26
C LEU A 199 -1.99 -17.26 -1.39
N ILE A 200 -0.72 -16.92 -1.61
CA ILE A 200 0.15 -17.60 -2.58
C ILE A 200 0.38 -19.06 -2.18
N ALA A 201 0.62 -19.34 -0.89
CA ALA A 201 0.78 -20.71 -0.40
C ALA A 201 -0.48 -21.56 -0.66
N ASP A 202 -1.66 -21.00 -0.38
CA ASP A 202 -2.95 -21.65 -0.66
C ASP A 202 -3.17 -21.88 -2.17
N ILE A 203 -2.86 -20.88 -3.00
CA ILE A 203 -2.91 -20.97 -4.47
C ILE A 203 -1.98 -22.08 -4.95
N HIS A 204 -0.76 -22.17 -4.42
CA HIS A 204 0.22 -23.18 -4.82
C HIS A 204 -0.31 -24.60 -4.58
N VAL A 205 -0.79 -24.87 -3.37
CA VAL A 205 -1.37 -26.19 -3.01
C VAL A 205 -2.58 -26.53 -3.88
N LYS A 206 -3.47 -25.56 -4.12
CA LYS A 206 -4.65 -25.77 -4.97
C LYS A 206 -4.29 -25.98 -6.42
N ALA A 207 -3.29 -25.24 -6.93
CA ALA A 207 -2.81 -25.38 -8.30
C ALA A 207 -2.25 -26.78 -8.53
N GLU A 208 -1.38 -27.28 -7.65
CA GLU A 208 -0.84 -28.64 -7.76
C GLU A 208 -1.94 -29.70 -7.74
N LYS A 209 -2.93 -29.56 -6.84
CA LYS A 209 -4.06 -30.48 -6.79
C LYS A 209 -4.90 -30.45 -8.06
N VAL A 210 -5.23 -29.25 -8.56
CA VAL A 210 -6.01 -29.09 -9.80
C VAL A 210 -5.26 -29.70 -10.98
N ASP A 211 -3.96 -29.41 -11.10
CA ASP A 211 -3.08 -29.92 -12.16
C ASP A 211 -3.06 -31.47 -12.19
N GLN A 212 -2.78 -32.11 -11.06
CA GLN A 212 -2.81 -33.57 -10.93
C GLN A 212 -4.18 -34.16 -11.33
N ARG A 213 -5.28 -33.50 -10.98
CA ARG A 213 -6.64 -33.96 -11.31
C ARG A 213 -6.96 -33.80 -12.79
N VAL A 214 -6.53 -32.71 -13.42
CA VAL A 214 -6.66 -32.49 -14.87
C VAL A 214 -5.97 -33.63 -15.62
N ASP A 215 -4.73 -33.96 -15.25
CA ASP A 215 -3.96 -35.05 -15.87
C ASP A 215 -4.67 -36.40 -15.72
N GLN A 216 -5.15 -36.71 -14.52
CA GLN A 216 -5.90 -37.95 -14.27
C GLN A 216 -7.18 -38.01 -15.12
N GLN A 217 -7.92 -36.91 -15.26
CA GLN A 217 -9.12 -36.87 -16.08
C GLN A 217 -8.81 -36.99 -17.57
N ASN A 218 -7.75 -36.35 -18.05
CA ASN A 218 -7.29 -36.47 -19.43
C ASN A 218 -6.98 -37.93 -19.77
N LEU A 219 -6.26 -38.65 -18.90
CA LEU A 219 -5.99 -40.08 -19.05
C LEU A 219 -7.28 -40.93 -19.06
N LYS A 220 -8.27 -40.62 -18.21
CA LYS A 220 -9.57 -41.32 -18.21
C LYS A 220 -10.32 -41.10 -19.52
N ILE A 221 -10.35 -39.87 -20.04
CA ILE A 221 -11.01 -39.52 -21.30
C ILE A 221 -10.35 -40.28 -22.46
N GLN A 222 -9.02 -40.26 -22.55
CA GLN A 222 -8.28 -40.99 -23.59
C GLN A 222 -8.58 -42.50 -23.57
N LYS A 223 -8.76 -43.10 -22.39
CA LYS A 223 -9.16 -44.51 -22.24
C LYS A 223 -10.59 -44.80 -22.67
N ILE A 224 -11.50 -43.82 -22.64
CA ILE A 224 -12.90 -43.98 -23.09
C ILE A 224 -13.00 -43.84 -24.61
N LEU A 225 -12.12 -43.06 -25.22
CA LEU A 225 -12.09 -42.83 -26.66
C LEU A 225 -11.38 -43.95 -27.46
N ARG A 226 -10.63 -44.82 -26.79
CA ARG A 226 -10.03 -46.04 -27.37
C ARG A 226 -11.00 -47.21 -27.23
#